data_AF-A0A0K0G6C3-F1
#
_entry.id   AF-A0A0K0G6C3-F1
#
_cell.length_a   1.000
_cell.length_b   1.000
_cell.length_c   1.000
_cell.angle_alpha   90.00
_cell.angle_beta   90.00
_cell.angle_gamma   90.00
#
_symmetry.space_group_name_H-M   'P 1'
#
loop_
_entity.id
_entity.type
_entity.pdbx_description
1 polymer ?
#
loop_
_entity_poly.entity_id
_entity_poly.type
_entity_poly.pdbx_seq_one_letter_code
_entity_poly.pdbx_strand_id
1 'polypeptide(L)'
;MAKKNKILVSEARNGLDQLKAKVTEANSPDQAKYEVAKEHGIPLSNGYNGNIKAKDAGKIGGNIGGNMVKELVQMAKNELNK
;
A
#
# COMPACT_ATOMS: atom_id res chain seq x y z
N MET A 1 1.91 4.20 -14.01
CA MET A 1 2.14 2.74 -13.88
C MET A 1 0.80 2.05 -13.93
N ALA A 2 0.58 1.15 -14.89
CA ALA A 2 -0.68 0.43 -15.00
C ALA A 2 -0.91 -0.47 -13.78
N LYS A 3 -2.14 -0.46 -13.20
CA LYS A 3 -2.57 -1.35 -12.10
C LYS A 3 -2.67 -2.82 -12.60
N LYS A 4 -1.54 -3.44 -12.95
CA LYS A 4 -1.46 -4.83 -13.44
C LYS A 4 -1.31 -5.89 -12.35
N ASN A 5 -1.52 -5.54 -11.08
CA ASN A 5 -1.45 -6.53 -10.01
C ASN A 5 -2.76 -7.33 -9.99
N LYS A 6 -2.69 -8.60 -10.41
CA LYS A 6 -3.79 -9.57 -10.28
C LYS A 6 -3.91 -9.95 -8.80
N ILE A 7 -5.00 -9.51 -8.17
CA ILE A 7 -5.36 -9.87 -6.80
C ILE A 7 -6.02 -11.25 -6.79
N LEU A 8 -5.93 -11.97 -5.66
CA LEU A 8 -6.45 -13.34 -5.55
C LEU A 8 -7.97 -13.42 -5.78
N VAL A 9 -8.71 -12.43 -5.26
CA VAL A 9 -10.16 -12.28 -5.44
C VAL A 9 -10.40 -10.99 -6.20
N SER A 10 -10.89 -11.07 -7.44
CA SER A 10 -10.96 -9.93 -8.35
C SER A 10 -11.94 -8.85 -7.87
N GLU A 11 -13.03 -9.29 -7.27
CA GLU A 11 -14.14 -8.48 -6.75
C GLU A 11 -13.71 -7.66 -5.53
N ALA A 12 -12.64 -8.08 -4.83
CA ALA A 12 -12.12 -7.41 -3.64
C ALA A 12 -11.34 -6.12 -3.96
N ARG A 13 -11.19 -5.73 -5.24
CA ARG A 13 -10.37 -4.58 -5.65
C ARG A 13 -10.74 -3.30 -4.90
N ASN A 14 -12.02 -2.96 -4.85
CA ASN A 14 -12.47 -1.73 -4.21
C ASN A 14 -12.18 -1.74 -2.71
N GLY A 15 -12.44 -2.86 -2.04
CA GLY A 15 -12.14 -3.03 -0.62
C GLY A 15 -10.64 -2.94 -0.33
N LEU A 16 -9.78 -3.53 -1.17
CA LEU A 16 -8.33 -3.42 -1.02
C LEU A 16 -7.80 -2.00 -1.27
N ASP A 17 -8.40 -1.26 -2.21
CA ASP A 17 -8.03 0.14 -2.44
C ASP A 17 -8.47 1.03 -1.25
N GLN A 18 -9.64 0.81 -0.67
CA GLN A 18 -10.06 1.47 0.57
C GLN A 18 -9.15 1.12 1.75
N LEU A 19 -8.82 -0.17 1.90
CA LEU A 19 -7.92 -0.63 2.94
C LEU A 19 -6.54 0.02 2.81
N LYS A 20 -6.00 0.10 1.58
CA LYS A 20 -4.72 0.74 1.30
C LYS A 20 -4.70 2.20 1.77
N ALA A 21 -5.75 2.96 1.43
CA ALA A 21 -5.88 4.35 1.88
C ALA A 21 -5.95 4.42 3.42
N LYS A 22 -6.76 3.57 4.05
CA LYS A 22 -6.93 3.50 5.51
C LYS A 22 -5.61 3.21 6.24
N VAL A 23 -4.87 2.18 5.84
CA VAL A 23 -3.64 1.74 6.57
C VAL A 23 -2.42 2.64 6.31
N THR A 24 -2.53 3.59 5.39
CA THR A 24 -1.48 4.57 5.08
C THR A 24 -1.91 6.00 5.41
N GLU A 25 -3.05 6.17 6.08
CA GLU A 25 -3.65 7.46 6.42
C GLU A 25 -3.75 8.43 5.23
N ALA A 26 -3.84 7.89 4.02
CA ALA A 26 -3.84 8.66 2.79
C ALA A 26 -5.28 8.98 2.35
N ASN A 27 -5.47 10.18 1.82
CA ASN A 27 -6.76 10.62 1.27
C ASN A 27 -7.26 9.74 0.11
N SER A 28 -6.35 9.04 -0.58
CA SER A 28 -6.71 8.12 -1.66
C SER A 28 -5.67 7.00 -1.78
N PRO A 29 -6.06 5.83 -2.34
CA PRO A 29 -5.14 4.71 -2.56
C PRO A 29 -3.93 5.05 -3.42
N ASP A 30 -4.06 6.02 -4.32
CA ASP A 30 -2.98 6.43 -5.22
C ASP A 30 -1.99 7.39 -4.53
N GLN A 31 -2.43 8.09 -3.47
CA GLN A 31 -1.60 8.97 -2.64
C GLN A 31 -0.79 8.22 -1.58
N ALA A 32 -1.24 7.02 -1.19
CA ALA A 32 -0.58 6.17 -0.19
C ALA A 32 0.95 6.08 -0.31
N LYS A 33 1.47 5.93 -1.53
CA LYS A 33 2.91 5.82 -1.79
C LYS A 33 3.68 7.12 -1.51
N TYR A 34 3.05 8.28 -1.68
CA TYR A 34 3.68 9.57 -1.43
C TYR A 34 3.69 9.89 0.06
N GLU A 35 2.62 9.57 0.79
CA GLU A 35 2.58 9.73 2.24
C GLU A 35 3.62 8.85 2.92
N VAL A 36 3.66 7.56 2.57
CA VAL A 36 4.67 6.62 3.12
C VAL A 36 6.10 7.04 2.73
N ALA A 37 6.31 7.57 1.53
CA ALA A 37 7.62 8.09 1.13
C ALA A 37 8.02 9.30 1.97
N LYS A 38 7.09 10.23 2.22
CA LYS A 38 7.28 11.42 3.04
C LYS A 38 7.63 11.07 4.48
N GLU A 39 6.93 10.11 5.07
CA GLU A 39 7.21 9.59 6.43
C GLU A 39 8.63 9.03 6.56
N HIS A 40 9.16 8.43 5.50
CA HIS A 40 10.51 7.85 5.49
C HIS A 40 11.59 8.77 4.93
N GLY A 41 11.25 10.02 4.59
CA GLY A 41 12.20 10.98 4.00
C GLY A 41 12.74 10.55 2.63
N ILE A 42 11.97 9.74 1.88
CA ILE A 42 12.37 9.25 0.56
C ILE A 42 11.81 10.21 -0.50
N PRO A 43 12.65 10.77 -1.39
CA PRO A 43 12.21 11.70 -2.42
C PRO A 43 11.46 10.93 -3.53
N LEU A 44 10.14 10.84 -3.40
CA LEU A 44 9.24 10.27 -4.40
C LEU A 44 8.39 11.38 -5.03
N SER A 45 8.40 11.49 -6.36
CA SER A 45 7.64 12.50 -7.11
C SER A 45 6.62 11.88 -8.06
N ASN A 46 5.71 12.70 -8.61
CA ASN A 46 4.82 12.28 -9.69
C ASN A 46 5.55 12.04 -11.03
N GLY A 47 6.80 12.52 -11.15
CA GLY A 47 7.60 12.42 -12.36
C GLY A 47 8.50 11.19 -12.40
N TYR A 48 9.72 11.40 -12.92
CA TYR A 48 10.72 10.35 -13.02
C TYR A 48 11.33 10.03 -11.65
N ASN A 49 11.31 8.75 -11.28
CA ASN A 49 11.84 8.25 -10.01
C ASN A 49 12.94 7.19 -10.23
N GLY A 50 13.57 7.14 -11.41
CA GLY A 50 14.58 6.12 -11.70
C GLY A 50 15.86 6.24 -10.88
N ASN A 51 16.10 7.40 -10.25
CA ASN A 51 17.22 7.62 -9.34
C ASN A 51 16.95 7.12 -7.91
N ILE A 52 15.72 6.69 -7.60
CA ILE A 52 15.39 6.12 -6.28
C ILE A 52 16.09 4.77 -6.15
N LYS A 53 16.83 4.58 -5.05
CA LYS A 53 17.49 3.30 -4.77
C LYS A 53 16.44 2.21 -4.60
N ALA A 54 16.71 1.02 -5.13
CA ALA A 54 15.81 -0.13 -5.03
C ALA A 54 15.38 -0.43 -3.58
N LYS A 55 16.29 -0.24 -2.61
CA LYS A 55 16.00 -0.37 -1.18
C LYS A 55 14.93 0.60 -0.67
N ASP A 56 14.93 1.84 -1.18
CA ASP A 56 14.03 2.90 -0.73
C ASP A 56 12.65 2.71 -1.37
N ALA A 57 12.63 2.35 -2.66
CA ALA A 57 11.39 1.93 -3.33
C ALA A 57 10.79 0.68 -2.65
N GLY A 58 11.63 -0.29 -2.27
CA GLY A 58 11.23 -1.47 -1.51
C GLY A 58 10.67 -1.13 -0.13
N LYS A 59 11.27 -0.16 0.58
CA LYS A 59 10.77 0.32 1.88
C LYS A 59 9.37 0.92 1.76
N ILE A 60 9.12 1.74 0.73
CA ILE A 60 7.79 2.32 0.48
C ILE A 60 6.77 1.21 0.19
N GLY A 61 7.05 0.36 -0.79
CA GLY A 61 6.12 -0.71 -1.19
C GLY A 61 5.90 -1.74 -0.09
N GLY A 62 6.96 -2.10 0.64
CA GLY A 62 6.94 -3.06 1.73
C GLY A 62 6.11 -2.58 2.92
N ASN A 63 6.18 -1.29 3.27
CA ASN A 63 5.37 -0.75 4.36
C ASN A 63 3.89 -0.72 4.01
N ILE A 64 3.55 -0.33 2.79
CA ILE A 64 2.14 -0.36 2.32
C ILE A 64 1.62 -1.80 2.32
N GLY A 65 2.31 -2.70 1.61
CA GLY A 65 1.87 -4.09 1.46
C GLY A 65 1.87 -4.86 2.78
N GLY A 66 2.90 -4.68 3.60
CA GLY A 66 3.02 -5.30 4.92
C GLY A 66 1.91 -4.88 5.87
N ASN A 67 1.61 -3.59 5.95
CA ASN A 67 0.51 -3.08 6.78
C ASN A 67 -0.84 -3.58 6.30
N MET A 68 -1.07 -3.62 4.97
CA MET A 68 -2.30 -4.20 4.41
C MET A 68 -2.46 -5.68 4.78
N VAL A 69 -1.42 -6.50 4.61
CA VAL A 69 -1.47 -7.94 4.95
C VAL A 69 -1.70 -8.13 6.45
N LYS A 70 -1.00 -7.35 7.30
CA LYS A 70 -1.17 -7.40 8.75
C LYS A 70 -2.63 -7.13 9.14
N GLU A 71 -3.24 -6.08 8.59
CA GLU A 71 -4.64 -5.72 8.86
C GLU A 71 -5.62 -6.77 8.33
N LEU A 72 -5.40 -7.31 7.13
CA LEU A 72 -6.21 -8.41 6.58
C LEU A 72 -6.19 -9.65 7.48
N VAL A 73 -5.01 -10.06 7.94
CA VAL A 73 -4.85 -11.19 8.85
C VAL A 73 -5.54 -10.92 10.19
N GLN A 74 -5.45 -9.69 10.71
CA GLN A 74 -6.12 -9.31 11.94
C GLN A 74 -7.65 -9.38 11.80
N MET A 75 -8.23 -8.84 10.72
CA MET A 75 -9.65 -8.94 10.45
C MET A 75 -10.11 -10.40 10.34
N ALA A 76 -9.37 -11.24 9.61
CA ALA A 76 -9.68 -12.65 9.47
C ALA A 76 -9.64 -13.39 10.82
N LYS A 77 -8.64 -13.13 11.67
CA LYS A 77 -8.57 -13.70 13.03
C LYS A 77 -9.78 -13.30 13.87
N ASN A 78 -10.20 -12.04 13.79
CA ASN A 78 -11.36 -11.55 14.54
C ASN A 78 -12.66 -12.22 14.07
N GLU A 79 -12.83 -12.45 12.77
CA GLU A 79 -14.01 -13.16 12.23
C GLU A 79 -14.01 -14.65 12.59
N LEU A 80 -12.85 -15.31 12.67
CA LEU A 80 -12.75 -16.72 13.05
C LEU A 80 -13.02 -16.97 14.54
N ASN A 81 -12.83 -15.95 15.38
CA ASN A 81 -13.04 -16.03 16.83
C ASN A 81 -14.44 -15.54 17.27
N LYS A 82 -15.31 -15.17 16.32
CA LYS A 82 -16.72 -14.91 16.54
C LYS A 82 -17.52 -16.20 16.45
#